data_AF-A0A920N7B2-F1
#
_entry.id   AF-A0A920N7B2-F1
#
_cell.length_a   1.000
_cell.length_b   1.000
_cell.length_c   1.000
_cell.angle_alpha   90.00
_cell.angle_beta   90.00
_cell.angle_gamma   90.00
#
_symmetry.space_group_name_H-M   'P 1'
#
loop_
_entity.id
_entity.type
_entity.pdbx_description
1 polymer ?
#
loop_
_entity_poly.entity_id
_entity_poly.type
_entity_poly.pdbx_seq_one_letter_code
_entity_poly.pdbx_strand_id
1 'polypeptide(L)'
;MVGHVAGRDQLLIGGLDMVASYDPKNGKLLWDAPAIAMQTSGTPVWEGNLVFAAGGYPSGSTAGIQADGSGKIAWKNNHRIHEQSLLVHDGHVYGINDPGIALCWGGPYRPGSLEASPEATDQRLADTGW
;
A
#
# COMPACT_ATOMS: atom_id res chain seq x y z
N MET A 1 -0.05 -4.28 -12.16
CA MET A 1 1.31 -4.83 -12.36
C MET A 1 1.36 -6.29 -11.94
N VAL A 2 2.36 -7.08 -12.35
CA VAL A 2 2.53 -8.45 -11.84
C VAL A 2 3.66 -8.47 -10.80
N GLY A 3 3.38 -9.02 -9.63
CA GLY A 3 4.34 -9.17 -8.54
C GLY A 3 4.37 -10.57 -7.96
N HIS A 4 5.54 -11.00 -7.48
CA HIS A 4 5.68 -12.26 -6.74
C HIS A 4 5.49 -11.98 -5.24
N VAL A 5 4.32 -12.34 -4.71
CA VAL A 5 3.87 -11.99 -3.35
C VAL A 5 3.11 -13.17 -2.75
N ALA A 6 3.32 -13.44 -1.45
CA ALA A 6 2.78 -14.62 -0.77
C ALA A 6 3.05 -15.94 -1.51
N GLY A 7 4.26 -16.07 -2.08
CA GLY A 7 4.74 -17.29 -2.74
C GLY A 7 4.15 -17.57 -4.12
N ARG A 8 3.51 -16.60 -4.78
CA ARG A 8 2.96 -16.75 -6.13
C ARG A 8 2.97 -15.45 -6.92
N ASP A 9 2.91 -15.57 -8.24
CA ASP A 9 2.70 -14.43 -9.12
C ASP A 9 1.24 -13.95 -9.05
N GLN A 10 1.06 -12.65 -8.91
CA GLN A 10 -0.23 -11.99 -8.74
C GLN A 10 -0.30 -10.73 -9.61
N LEU A 11 -1.35 -10.58 -10.41
CA LEU A 11 -1.67 -9.33 -11.10
C LEU A 11 -2.41 -8.41 -10.14
N LEU A 12 -1.75 -7.36 -9.67
CA LEU A 12 -2.25 -6.37 -8.73
C LEU A 12 -2.82 -5.15 -9.45
N ILE A 13 -4.06 -4.78 -9.09
CA ILE A 13 -4.78 -3.63 -9.64
C ILE A 13 -5.42 -2.84 -8.49
N GLY A 14 -5.29 -1.52 -8.53
CA GLY A 14 -5.95 -0.60 -7.61
C GLY A 14 -6.88 0.36 -8.37
N GLY A 15 -7.97 0.76 -7.72
CA GLY A 15 -8.96 1.71 -8.22
C GLY A 15 -10.38 1.24 -7.94
N LEU A 16 -11.37 2.08 -8.22
CA LEU A 16 -12.80 1.77 -8.03
C LEU A 16 -13.10 1.29 -6.60
N ASP A 17 -12.57 2.01 -5.61
CA ASP A 17 -12.72 1.75 -4.17
C ASP A 17 -12.06 0.45 -3.69
N MET A 18 -11.22 -0.18 -4.54
CA MET A 18 -10.74 -1.54 -4.34
C MET A 18 -9.26 -1.70 -4.67
N VAL A 19 -8.63 -2.69 -4.05
CA VAL A 19 -7.42 -3.35 -4.55
C VAL A 19 -7.76 -4.80 -4.79
N ALA A 20 -7.43 -5.31 -5.97
CA ALA A 20 -7.69 -6.69 -6.34
C ALA A 20 -6.44 -7.37 -6.91
N SER A 21 -6.44 -8.68 -6.76
CA SER A 21 -5.41 -9.57 -7.29
C SER A 21 -6.03 -10.63 -8.17
N TYR A 22 -5.39 -10.90 -9.31
CA TYR A 22 -5.78 -11.93 -10.25
C TYR A 22 -4.61 -12.86 -10.57
N ASP A 23 -4.89 -14.09 -10.97
CA ASP A 23 -3.90 -14.98 -11.56
C ASP A 23 -3.48 -14.40 -12.92
N PRO A 24 -2.20 -14.03 -13.11
CA PRO A 24 -1.77 -13.37 -14.34
C PRO A 24 -1.86 -14.26 -15.58
N LYS A 25 -1.97 -15.59 -15.42
CA LYS A 25 -2.03 -16.53 -16.56
C LYS A 25 -3.43 -16.70 -17.12
N ASN A 26 -4.46 -16.56 -16.29
CA ASN A 26 -5.84 -16.89 -16.68
C ASN A 26 -6.88 -15.82 -16.26
N GLY A 27 -6.47 -14.78 -15.54
CA GLY A 27 -7.36 -13.69 -15.11
C GLY A 27 -8.33 -14.04 -13.99
N LYS A 28 -8.20 -15.21 -13.34
CA LYS A 28 -9.07 -15.60 -12.23
C LYS A 28 -8.78 -14.72 -11.01
N LEU A 29 -9.83 -14.17 -10.39
CA LEU A 29 -9.72 -13.44 -9.13
C LEU A 29 -9.10 -14.33 -8.04
N LEU A 30 -8.10 -13.79 -7.33
CA LEU A 30 -7.44 -14.41 -6.19
C LEU A 30 -7.98 -13.84 -4.87
N TRP A 31 -8.08 -12.52 -4.78
CA TRP A 31 -8.66 -11.79 -3.66
C TRP A 31 -8.95 -10.34 -4.07
N ASP A 32 -9.82 -9.69 -3.32
CA ASP A 32 -10.10 -8.26 -3.42
C ASP A 32 -10.29 -7.64 -2.01
N ALA A 33 -10.17 -6.32 -1.94
CA ALA A 33 -10.29 -5.58 -0.70
C ALA A 33 -10.81 -4.15 -0.96
N PRO A 34 -11.80 -3.64 -0.20
CA PRO A 34 -12.30 -2.27 -0.31
C PRO A 34 -11.33 -1.26 0.34
N ALA A 35 -10.10 -1.24 -0.14
CA ALA A 35 -8.95 -0.71 0.60
C ALA A 35 -8.64 0.76 0.29
N ILE A 36 -8.86 1.21 -0.95
CA ILE A 36 -8.47 2.55 -1.40
C ILE A 36 -9.67 3.31 -1.99
N ALA A 37 -9.45 4.53 -2.46
CA ALA A 37 -10.46 5.39 -3.06
C ALA A 37 -10.75 5.03 -4.53
N MET A 38 -11.89 5.50 -5.04
CA MET A 38 -12.33 5.32 -6.42
C MET A 38 -11.28 5.67 -7.47
N GLN A 39 -10.57 6.78 -7.30
CA GLN A 39 -9.55 7.21 -8.26
C GLN A 39 -8.16 7.20 -7.63
N THR A 40 -7.25 6.59 -8.37
CA THR A 40 -5.82 6.52 -8.13
C THR A 40 -5.09 6.32 -9.47
N SER A 41 -3.91 6.89 -9.61
CA SER A 41 -2.95 6.56 -10.66
C SER A 41 -1.77 5.74 -10.11
N GLY A 42 -1.64 5.67 -8.78
CA GLY A 42 -0.55 4.99 -8.11
C GLY A 42 -0.58 3.48 -8.38
N THR A 43 0.59 2.92 -8.66
CA THR A 43 0.74 1.48 -8.83
C THR A 43 0.84 0.82 -7.44
N PRO A 44 0.09 -0.25 -7.14
CA PRO A 44 0.26 -1.00 -5.89
C PRO A 44 1.70 -1.52 -5.75
N VAL A 45 2.27 -1.52 -4.56
CA VAL A 45 3.61 -2.11 -4.28
C VAL A 45 3.49 -3.23 -3.26
N TRP A 46 4.50 -4.07 -3.08
CA TRP A 46 4.41 -5.19 -2.15
C TRP A 46 5.74 -5.52 -1.50
N GLU A 47 5.67 -6.10 -0.29
CA GLU A 47 6.80 -6.72 0.40
C GLU A 47 6.27 -7.87 1.28
N GLY A 48 6.98 -9.02 1.25
CA GLY A 48 6.53 -10.22 1.95
C GLY A 48 5.15 -10.70 1.48
N ASN A 49 4.16 -10.64 2.38
CA ASN A 49 2.77 -11.03 2.12
C ASN A 49 1.81 -9.84 2.05
N LEU A 50 2.32 -8.61 2.07
CA LEU A 50 1.52 -7.40 2.06
C LEU A 50 1.59 -6.70 0.70
N VAL A 51 0.45 -6.19 0.26
CA VAL A 51 0.32 -5.26 -0.85
C VAL A 51 -0.11 -3.90 -0.28
N PHE A 52 0.49 -2.83 -0.79
CA PHE A 52 0.22 -1.46 -0.40
C PHE A 52 -0.28 -0.67 -1.59
N ALA A 53 -1.28 0.16 -1.35
CA ALA A 53 -1.80 1.05 -2.37
C ALA A 53 -2.35 2.32 -1.72
N ALA A 54 -2.46 3.37 -2.53
CA ALA A 54 -3.09 4.61 -2.13
C ALA A 54 -4.06 5.08 -3.21
N GLY A 55 -4.93 6.00 -2.84
CA GLY A 55 -5.85 6.70 -3.73
C GLY A 55 -6.25 8.03 -3.13
N GLY A 56 -6.94 8.86 -3.93
CA GLY A 56 -7.16 10.24 -3.51
C GLY A 56 -8.51 10.88 -3.77
N TYR A 57 -9.39 10.29 -4.59
CA TYR A 57 -10.70 10.88 -4.86
C TYR A 57 -11.82 9.83 -4.77
N PRO A 58 -12.96 10.15 -4.11
CA PRO A 58 -13.31 11.45 -3.51
C PRO A 58 -12.63 11.75 -2.16
N SER A 59 -12.09 10.73 -1.48
CA SER A 59 -11.38 10.88 -0.20
C SER A 59 -9.98 10.27 -0.28
N GLY A 60 -9.08 10.71 0.61
CA GLY A 60 -7.75 10.13 0.72
C GLY A 60 -7.78 8.76 1.37
N SER A 61 -6.96 7.84 0.88
CA SER A 61 -6.82 6.51 1.46
C SER A 61 -5.43 5.96 1.16
N THR A 62 -4.76 5.43 2.17
CA THR A 62 -3.57 4.60 2.01
C THR A 62 -3.76 3.34 2.84
N ALA A 63 -3.46 2.17 2.30
CA ALA A 63 -3.74 0.90 2.97
C ALA A 63 -2.67 -0.17 2.70
N GLY A 64 -2.53 -1.08 3.65
CA GLY A 64 -1.84 -2.36 3.49
C GLY A 64 -2.84 -3.52 3.55
N ILE A 65 -2.69 -4.48 2.64
CA ILE A 65 -3.62 -5.60 2.41
C ILE A 65 -2.86 -6.92 2.44
N GLN A 66 -3.38 -7.92 3.14
CA GLN A 66 -2.87 -9.30 3.10
C GLN A 66 -3.15 -9.94 1.74
N ALA A 67 -2.08 -10.38 1.07
CA ALA A 67 -2.13 -10.98 -0.26
C ALA A 67 -2.07 -12.52 -0.26
N ASP A 68 -2.32 -13.14 0.90
CA ASP A 68 -2.38 -14.59 1.12
C ASP A 68 -3.67 -15.25 0.62
N GLY A 69 -4.50 -14.50 -0.11
CA GLY A 69 -5.83 -14.91 -0.56
C GLY A 69 -6.96 -14.39 0.33
N SER A 70 -6.67 -13.82 1.50
CA SER A 70 -7.72 -13.29 2.38
C SER A 70 -8.25 -11.92 1.95
N GLY A 71 -7.42 -11.08 1.30
CA GLY A 71 -7.77 -9.68 1.03
C GLY A 71 -7.97 -8.85 2.30
N LYS A 72 -7.51 -9.34 3.47
CA LYS A 72 -7.72 -8.66 4.75
C LYS A 72 -6.92 -7.35 4.78
N ILE A 73 -7.60 -6.25 5.06
CA ILE A 73 -6.94 -4.95 5.31
C ILE A 73 -6.17 -5.06 6.63
N ALA A 74 -4.84 -5.00 6.55
CA ALA A 74 -3.94 -5.05 7.69
C ALA A 74 -3.87 -3.70 8.42
N TRP A 75 -3.88 -2.61 7.65
CA TRP A 75 -3.96 -1.24 8.15
C TRP A 75 -4.51 -0.30 7.06
N LYS A 76 -5.09 0.83 7.47
CA LYS A 76 -5.60 1.87 6.57
C LYS A 76 -5.56 3.24 7.25
N ASN A 77 -5.27 4.30 6.50
CA ASN A 77 -5.38 5.69 6.93
C ASN A 77 -6.03 6.55 5.83
N ASN A 78 -6.13 7.86 6.07
CA ASN A 78 -6.80 8.82 5.20
C ASN A 78 -5.84 9.73 4.40
N HIS A 79 -4.54 9.40 4.34
CA HIS A 79 -3.60 10.19 3.55
C HIS A 79 -3.92 10.07 2.06
N ARG A 80 -4.06 11.23 1.42
CA ARG A 80 -4.35 11.37 0.00
C ARG A 80 -3.03 11.32 -0.78
N ILE A 81 -2.85 10.25 -1.55
CA ILE A 81 -1.78 10.09 -2.54
C ILE A 81 -2.47 9.66 -3.83
N HIS A 82 -2.75 10.63 -4.70
CA HIS A 82 -3.55 10.37 -5.89
C HIS A 82 -2.72 9.80 -7.04
N GLU A 83 -1.51 10.31 -7.24
CA GLU A 83 -0.73 10.07 -8.46
C GLU A 83 0.47 9.14 -8.23
N GLN A 84 1.14 9.31 -7.08
CA GLN A 84 2.41 8.67 -6.82
C GLN A 84 2.21 7.21 -6.46
N SER A 85 3.06 6.35 -7.02
CA SER A 85 3.23 5.00 -6.46
C SER A 85 3.96 5.11 -5.13
N LEU A 86 3.59 4.26 -4.17
CA LEU A 86 4.32 4.16 -2.91
C LEU A 86 5.70 3.52 -3.15
N LEU A 87 6.61 3.67 -2.20
CA LEU A 87 7.86 2.90 -2.14
C LEU A 87 7.81 2.00 -0.91
N VAL A 88 8.20 0.74 -1.04
CA VAL A 88 8.37 -0.16 0.10
C VAL A 88 9.82 -0.65 0.14
N HIS A 89 10.42 -0.60 1.32
CA HIS A 89 11.79 -1.06 1.54
C HIS A 89 12.02 -1.36 3.02
N ASP A 90 12.59 -2.54 3.30
CA ASP A 90 13.02 -2.96 4.64
C ASP A 90 11.93 -2.80 5.72
N GLY A 91 10.71 -3.22 5.40
CA GLY A 91 9.57 -3.16 6.32
C GLY A 91 8.92 -1.78 6.48
N HIS A 92 9.32 -0.80 5.68
CA HIS A 92 8.74 0.54 5.69
C HIS A 92 8.06 0.87 4.36
N VAL A 93 6.98 1.65 4.44
CA VAL A 93 6.24 2.17 3.29
C VAL A 93 6.36 3.68 3.29
N TYR A 94 6.73 4.24 2.15
CA TYR A 94 6.95 5.65 1.94
C TYR A 94 6.00 6.19 0.87
N GLY A 95 5.59 7.44 1.04
CA GLY A 95 4.79 8.16 0.04
C GLY A 95 4.92 9.65 0.20
N ILE A 96 4.64 10.40 -0.87
CA ILE A 96 4.48 11.85 -0.82
C ILE A 96 3.00 12.12 -1.06
N ASN A 97 2.33 12.72 -0.08
CA ASN A 97 0.91 13.07 -0.21
C ASN A 97 0.68 14.27 -1.13
N ASP A 98 -0.56 14.49 -1.54
CA ASP A 98 -0.92 15.58 -2.45
C ASP A 98 -0.45 16.97 -1.98
N PRO A 99 -0.45 17.29 -0.66
CA PRO A 99 0.18 18.51 -0.13
C PRO A 99 1.72 18.60 -0.23
N GLY A 100 2.41 17.53 -0.66
CA GLY A 100 3.87 17.48 -0.79
C GLY A 100 4.63 17.06 0.47
N ILE A 101 3.96 16.43 1.45
CA ILE A 101 4.58 15.93 2.68
C ILE A 101 5.06 14.50 2.45
N ALA A 102 6.34 14.24 2.75
CA ALA A 102 6.90 12.89 2.79
C ALA A 102 6.43 12.16 4.06
N LEU A 103 5.89 10.96 3.87
CA LEU A 103 5.29 10.13 4.91
C LEU A 103 6.03 8.79 4.96
N CYS A 104 6.17 8.24 6.16
CA CYS A 104 6.71 6.90 6.40
C CYS A 104 5.81 6.14 7.37
N TRP A 105 5.40 4.93 6.98
CA TRP A 105 4.66 3.98 7.81
C TRP A 105 5.46 2.70 7.97
N GLY A 106 5.28 2.01 9.10
CA GLY A 106 6.00 0.77 9.38
C GLY A 106 7.42 0.98 9.91
N GLY A 107 8.12 -0.14 10.09
CA GLY A 107 9.37 -0.28 10.81
C GLY A 107 9.86 -1.73 10.73
N PRO A 108 11.17 -2.02 10.86
CA PRO A 108 11.65 -3.39 10.77
C PRO A 108 10.96 -4.21 11.86
N TYR A 109 10.42 -5.37 11.47
CA TYR A 109 9.75 -6.29 12.38
C TYR A 109 10.59 -6.50 13.64
N ARG A 110 10.07 -6.06 14.80
CA ARG A 110 10.59 -6.44 16.10
C ARG A 110 9.76 -7.63 16.59
N PRO A 111 10.38 -8.79 16.91
CA PRO A 111 9.65 -9.89 17.52
C PRO A 111 8.85 -9.40 18.73
N GLY A 112 7.52 -9.50 18.69
CA GLY A 112 6.62 -9.09 19.78
C GLY A 112 5.73 -7.87 19.52
N SER A 113 5.90 -7.12 18.42
CA SER A 113 5.00 -6.03 18.03
C SER A 113 4.14 -6.46 16.83
N LEU A 114 2.92 -6.94 17.08
CA LEU A 114 1.92 -7.22 16.03
C LEU A 114 1.22 -5.96 15.50
N GLU A 115 1.74 -4.77 15.81
CA GLU A 115 1.14 -3.52 15.40
C GLU A 115 2.05 -2.84 14.38
N ALA A 116 1.64 -2.87 13.11
CA ALA A 116 2.08 -1.86 12.16
C ALA A 116 1.63 -0.52 12.73
N SER A 117 2.55 0.39 13.06
CA SER A 117 2.19 1.73 13.52
C SER A 117 1.24 2.35 12.49
N PRO A 118 -0.03 2.62 12.83
CA PRO A 118 -0.99 3.18 11.89
C PRO A 118 -0.70 4.66 11.61
N GLU A 119 0.14 5.28 12.43
CA GLU A 119 0.52 6.69 12.33
C GLU A 119 1.78 6.83 11.48
N ALA A 120 1.68 7.65 10.44
CA ALA A 120 2.84 8.12 9.72
C ALA A 120 3.67 8.96 10.69
N THR A 121 4.99 8.72 10.76
CA THR A 121 5.86 9.72 11.37
C THR A 121 6.03 10.85 10.34
N ASP A 122 5.51 12.04 10.65
CA ASP A 122 5.76 13.26 9.86
C ASP A 122 7.24 13.62 10.00
N GLN A 123 8.07 13.08 9.11
CA GLN A 123 9.41 13.59 8.90
C GLN A 123 9.32 14.72 7.89
N ARG A 124 9.21 15.95 8.38
CA ARG A 124 9.62 17.12 7.59
C ARG A 124 11.09 16.91 7.23
N LEU A 125 11.36 16.59 5.97
CA LEU A 125 12.72 16.41 5.42
C LEU A 125 13.47 17.76 5.32
N ALA A 126 13.37 18.61 6.34
CA ALA A 126 14.10 19.88 6.42
C ALA A 126 15.51 19.72 7.01
N ASP A 127 15.84 18.56 7.62
CA ASP A 127 17.10 18.38 8.37
C ASP A 127 18.04 17.30 7.81
N THR A 128 17.75 16.70 6.65
CA THR A 128 18.74 15.86 5.96
C THR A 128 19.55 16.71 5.02
N GLY A 129 20.68 17.21 5.50
CA GLY A 129 21.70 17.89 4.70
C GLY A 129 22.24 16.96 3.60
N TRP A 130 21.61 17.04 2.44
CA TRP A 130 22.24 16.83 1.14
C TRP A 130 22.65 18.19 0.59
#